data_AF-A0A9X5P153-F1
#
_entry.id   AF-A0A9X5P153-F1
#
_cell.length_a   1.000
_cell.length_b   1.000
_cell.length_c   1.000
_cell.angle_alpha   90.00
_cell.angle_beta   90.00
_cell.angle_gamma   90.00
#
_symmetry.space_group_name_H-M   'P 1'
#
loop_
_entity.id
_entity.type
_entity.pdbx_description
1 polymer ?
#
loop_
_entity_poly.entity_id
_entity_poly.type
_entity_poly.pdbx_seq_one_letter_code
_entity_poly.pdbx_strand_id
1 'polypeptide(L)'
;MKKLLTLLILSAFSSACYAAAADWTPLLQSMKKGCTVDFDALPYGKSDIGKLPAQYRASVARSRSKQTESDGEALTIELKNSVAFGQPLSTLIIESGEGYGHVKMKFARNADVSKLIPLFTTPTDKRHGMLAAGRAQNFCVKGANRTLKQYQSSQHHWRAVSSEGPWQEFRYHPKENVLSCLNSDHYGDEVECTR
;
A
#
# COMPACT_ATOMS: atom_id res chain seq x y z
N MET A 1 -7.15 1.54 60.57
CA MET A 1 -6.86 0.73 59.37
C MET A 1 -8.02 0.64 58.35
N LYS A 2 -9.02 1.55 58.36
CA LYS A 2 -10.11 1.56 57.34
C LYS A 2 -9.87 2.53 56.18
N LYS A 3 -9.06 3.57 56.36
CA LYS A 3 -8.76 4.60 55.33
C LYS A 3 -7.72 4.16 54.30
N LEU A 4 -6.86 3.20 54.64
CA LEU A 4 -5.83 2.70 53.72
C LEU A 4 -6.39 1.67 52.72
N LEU A 5 -7.42 0.92 53.13
CA LEU A 5 -8.08 -0.08 52.31
C LEU A 5 -8.91 0.55 51.18
N THR A 6 -9.49 1.73 51.41
CA THR A 6 -10.28 2.44 50.38
C THR A 6 -9.42 3.04 49.26
N LEU A 7 -8.16 3.40 49.54
CA LEU A 7 -7.23 3.90 48.51
C LEU A 7 -6.69 2.78 47.60
N LEU A 8 -6.61 1.54 48.10
CA LEU A 8 -6.16 0.39 47.31
C LEU A 8 -7.20 -0.13 46.32
N ILE A 9 -8.48 0.21 46.51
CA ILE A 9 -9.57 -0.23 45.62
C ILE A 9 -9.77 0.74 44.44
N LEU A 10 -9.39 2.02 44.59
CA LEU A 10 -9.50 3.01 43.49
C LEU A 10 -8.35 2.94 42.47
N SER A 11 -7.26 2.24 42.75
CA SER A 11 -6.12 2.11 41.81
C SER A 11 -6.23 0.92 40.85
N ALA A 12 -7.25 0.07 41.00
CA ALA A 12 -7.39 -1.16 40.21
C ALA A 12 -8.23 -1.03 38.92
N PHE A 13 -8.85 0.14 38.65
CA PHE A 13 -9.76 0.32 37.50
C PHE A 13 -9.24 1.29 36.43
N SER A 14 -7.95 1.60 36.42
CA SER A 14 -7.31 2.28 35.29
C SER A 14 -6.84 1.26 34.25
N SER A 15 -7.70 0.31 33.89
CA SER A 15 -7.53 -0.42 32.63
C SER A 15 -7.79 0.60 31.53
N ALA A 16 -6.74 1.30 31.09
CA ALA A 16 -6.80 2.09 29.88
C ALA A 16 -7.31 1.15 28.78
N CYS A 17 -8.58 1.32 28.41
CA CYS A 17 -9.21 0.52 27.37
C CYS A 17 -8.59 1.03 26.06
N TYR A 18 -7.43 0.47 25.71
CA TYR A 18 -6.82 0.74 24.43
C TYR A 18 -7.77 0.20 23.38
N ALA A 19 -8.44 1.10 22.66
CA ALA A 19 -9.26 0.73 21.52
C ALA A 19 -8.42 -0.17 20.60
N ALA A 20 -8.97 -1.29 20.15
CA ALA A 20 -8.28 -2.16 19.22
C ALA A 20 -7.86 -1.35 17.98
N ALA A 21 -6.63 -1.56 17.50
CA ALA A 21 -6.16 -0.88 16.31
C ALA A 21 -7.04 -1.23 15.11
N ALA A 22 -7.37 -0.24 14.27
CA ALA A 22 -8.10 -0.50 13.05
C ALA A 22 -7.21 -1.26 12.06
N ASP A 23 -7.61 -2.47 11.68
CA ASP A 23 -6.88 -3.28 10.72
C ASP A 23 -7.34 -2.98 9.29
N TRP A 24 -6.50 -2.25 8.55
CA TRP A 24 -6.70 -1.87 7.16
C TRP A 24 -6.34 -2.98 6.17
N THR A 25 -5.79 -4.11 6.62
CA THR A 25 -5.44 -5.25 5.76
C THR A 25 -6.57 -5.67 4.81
N PRO A 26 -7.84 -5.79 5.24
CA PRO A 26 -8.92 -6.21 4.34
C PRO A 26 -9.12 -5.30 3.12
N LEU A 27 -8.93 -3.98 3.28
CA LEU A 27 -9.06 -3.01 2.18
C LEU A 27 -7.81 -2.95 1.28
N LEU A 28 -6.70 -3.52 1.74
CA LEU A 28 -5.40 -3.48 1.09
C LEU A 28 -4.98 -4.85 0.53
N GLN A 29 -5.78 -5.89 0.79
CA GLN A 29 -5.43 -7.29 0.55
C GLN A 29 -5.19 -7.59 -0.93
N SER A 30 -5.95 -6.97 -1.83
CA SER A 30 -5.81 -7.14 -3.29
C SER A 30 -4.40 -6.79 -3.78
N MET A 31 -3.74 -5.83 -3.13
CA MET A 31 -2.41 -5.37 -3.53
C MET A 31 -1.31 -6.41 -3.33
N LYS A 32 -1.51 -7.40 -2.45
CA LYS A 32 -0.54 -8.49 -2.24
C LYS A 32 -0.26 -9.29 -3.51
N LYS A 33 -1.20 -9.30 -4.45
CA LYS A 33 -1.08 -10.02 -5.72
C LYS A 33 -1.23 -9.04 -6.87
N GLY A 34 -0.11 -8.71 -7.50
CA GLY A 34 -0.03 -7.88 -8.70
C GLY A 34 -0.32 -6.40 -8.45
N CYS A 35 -0.17 -5.91 -7.22
CA CYS A 35 -0.48 -4.51 -6.89
C CYS A 35 -1.88 -4.07 -7.38
N THR A 36 -2.83 -4.99 -7.43
CA THR A 36 -4.20 -4.68 -7.86
C THR A 36 -4.85 -3.77 -6.82
N VAL A 37 -5.30 -2.61 -7.26
CA VAL A 37 -5.99 -1.64 -6.41
C VAL A 37 -7.49 -1.85 -6.57
N ASP A 38 -8.16 -2.19 -5.46
CA ASP A 38 -9.62 -2.24 -5.38
C ASP A 38 -10.13 -0.85 -5.01
N PHE A 39 -10.56 -0.09 -6.03
CA PHE A 39 -11.09 1.26 -5.85
C PHE A 39 -12.52 1.28 -5.32
N ASP A 40 -13.23 0.16 -5.32
CA ASP A 40 -14.54 0.06 -4.68
C ASP A 40 -14.38 -0.08 -3.16
N ALA A 41 -13.28 -0.71 -2.72
CA ALA A 41 -12.94 -0.86 -1.30
C ALA A 41 -12.22 0.36 -0.69
N LEU A 42 -11.43 1.09 -1.48
CA LEU A 42 -10.64 2.23 -1.00
C LEU A 42 -11.31 3.58 -1.31
N PRO A 43 -11.17 4.58 -0.43
CA PRO A 43 -11.70 5.91 -0.71
C PRO A 43 -10.93 6.55 -1.86
N TYR A 44 -11.63 6.93 -2.92
CA TYR A 44 -11.06 7.64 -4.06
C TYR A 44 -10.90 9.13 -3.74
N GLY A 45 -11.95 9.75 -3.21
CA GLY A 45 -11.98 11.16 -2.81
C GLY A 45 -12.19 11.37 -1.33
N LYS A 46 -11.97 12.61 -0.87
CA LYS A 46 -12.17 12.98 0.56
C LYS A 46 -13.59 12.70 1.05
N SER A 47 -14.60 12.85 0.18
CA SER A 47 -16.01 12.58 0.48
C SER A 47 -16.27 11.09 0.75
N ASP A 48 -15.49 10.18 0.16
CA ASP A 48 -15.68 8.74 0.32
C ASP A 48 -15.24 8.23 1.69
N ILE A 49 -14.43 8.99 2.42
CA ILE A 49 -14.09 8.68 3.82
C ILE A 49 -15.35 8.55 4.66
N GLY A 50 -16.40 9.34 4.40
CA GLY A 50 -17.67 9.26 5.11
C GLY A 50 -18.41 7.93 4.92
N LYS A 51 -18.13 7.23 3.82
CA LYS A 51 -18.75 5.94 3.44
C LYS A 51 -18.02 4.74 4.05
N LEU A 52 -16.81 4.93 4.57
CA LEU A 52 -16.05 3.84 5.19
C LEU A 52 -16.78 3.29 6.43
N PRO A 53 -16.63 1.98 6.73
CA PRO A 53 -17.06 1.41 7.99
C PRO A 53 -16.52 2.20 9.20
N ALA A 54 -17.30 2.22 10.29
CA ALA A 54 -17.04 3.07 11.46
C ALA A 54 -15.63 2.91 12.04
N GLN A 55 -15.10 1.67 12.06
CA GLN A 55 -13.76 1.36 12.55
C GLN A 55 -12.65 2.10 11.77
N TYR A 56 -12.76 2.18 10.44
CA TYR A 56 -11.80 2.87 9.59
C TYR A 56 -11.92 4.37 9.75
N ARG A 57 -13.16 4.90 9.77
CA ARG A 57 -13.42 6.33 9.98
C ARG A 57 -12.87 6.82 11.32
N ALA A 58 -13.07 6.06 12.40
CA ALA A 58 -12.57 6.41 13.73
C ALA A 58 -11.03 6.46 13.78
N SER A 59 -10.36 5.71 12.89
CA SER A 59 -8.91 5.67 12.78
C SER A 59 -8.30 6.81 11.95
N VAL A 60 -9.11 7.57 11.20
CA VAL A 60 -8.66 8.75 10.46
C VAL A 60 -8.38 9.90 11.42
N ALA A 61 -7.14 10.37 11.45
CA ALA A 61 -6.75 11.56 12.21
C ALA A 61 -6.93 12.83 11.37
N ARG A 62 -6.54 12.77 10.09
CA ARG A 62 -6.64 13.90 9.15
C ARG A 62 -6.70 13.37 7.72
N SER A 63 -7.37 14.09 6.83
CA SER A 63 -7.33 13.82 5.39
C SER A 63 -7.17 15.10 4.57
N ARG A 64 -6.45 14.98 3.45
CA ARG A 64 -6.23 16.05 2.47
C ARG A 64 -6.25 15.47 1.07
N SER A 65 -6.87 16.20 0.15
CA SER A 65 -6.85 15.88 -1.28
C SER A 65 -6.02 16.91 -2.02
N LYS A 66 -5.35 16.47 -3.08
CA LYS A 66 -4.65 17.33 -4.03
C LYS A 66 -4.91 16.80 -5.44
N GLN A 67 -5.14 17.70 -6.38
CA GLN A 67 -5.18 17.33 -7.79
C GLN A 67 -3.78 16.98 -8.30
N THR A 68 -3.66 15.91 -9.07
CA THR A 68 -2.41 15.49 -9.70
C THR A 68 -2.21 16.20 -11.03
N GLU A 69 -1.00 16.14 -11.58
CA GLU A 69 -0.67 16.71 -12.90
C GLU A 69 -1.39 16.01 -14.06
N SER A 70 -1.98 14.84 -13.81
CA SER A 70 -2.71 14.02 -14.78
C SER A 70 -4.23 14.12 -14.62
N ASP A 71 -4.73 15.25 -14.09
CA ASP A 71 -6.15 15.48 -13.73
C ASP A 71 -6.76 14.44 -12.78
N GLY A 72 -5.91 13.66 -12.09
CA GLY A 72 -6.33 12.70 -11.06
C GLY A 72 -6.43 13.34 -9.67
N GLU A 73 -6.89 12.55 -8.70
CA GLU A 73 -6.93 12.96 -7.29
C GLU A 73 -5.92 12.15 -6.47
N ALA A 74 -5.16 12.83 -5.61
CA ALA A 74 -4.31 12.22 -4.60
C ALA A 74 -4.90 12.48 -3.21
N LEU A 75 -5.50 11.45 -2.62
CA LEU A 75 -6.03 11.48 -1.26
C LEU A 75 -4.97 10.99 -0.27
N THR A 76 -4.53 11.85 0.63
CA THR A 76 -3.69 11.47 1.78
C THR A 76 -4.55 11.34 3.03
N ILE A 77 -4.45 10.21 3.72
CA ILE A 77 -5.15 9.88 4.97
C ILE A 77 -4.10 9.61 6.05
N GLU A 78 -4.01 10.50 7.02
CA GLU A 78 -3.20 10.31 8.23
C GLU A 78 -4.01 9.49 9.24
N LEU A 79 -3.40 8.43 9.75
CA LEU A 79 -4.07 7.42 10.57
C LEU A 79 -3.55 7.42 12.01
N LYS A 80 -4.44 7.12 12.95
CA LYS A 80 -4.12 6.87 14.36
C LYS A 80 -4.57 5.46 14.73
N ASN A 81 -3.81 4.82 15.62
CA ASN A 81 -4.13 3.49 16.14
C ASN A 81 -4.54 2.51 15.02
N SER A 82 -3.73 2.43 13.97
CA SER A 82 -4.04 1.65 12.76
C SER A 82 -2.91 0.68 12.45
N VAL A 83 -3.27 -0.45 11.86
CA VAL A 83 -2.34 -1.47 11.38
C VAL A 83 -2.71 -1.90 9.97
N ALA A 84 -1.73 -2.39 9.23
CA ALA A 84 -1.92 -3.15 8.01
C ALA A 84 -0.86 -4.25 7.94
N PHE A 85 -1.26 -5.45 7.54
CA PHE A 85 -0.44 -6.64 7.49
C PHE A 85 0.31 -6.91 8.82
N GLY A 86 -0.37 -6.63 9.94
CA GLY A 86 0.20 -6.77 11.28
C GLY A 86 1.26 -5.73 11.67
N GLN A 87 1.52 -4.73 10.83
CA GLN A 87 2.48 -3.65 11.10
C GLN A 87 1.77 -2.31 11.35
N PRO A 88 2.27 -1.46 12.27
CA PRO A 88 1.69 -0.14 12.53
C PRO A 88 1.68 0.76 11.30
N LEU A 89 0.50 1.21 10.89
CA LEU A 89 0.27 2.04 9.71
C LEU A 89 -0.02 3.49 10.14
N SER A 90 0.66 4.44 9.50
CA SER A 90 0.59 5.87 9.86
C SER A 90 -0.04 6.74 8.77
N THR A 91 0.09 6.36 7.51
CA THR A 91 -0.49 7.13 6.39
C THR A 91 -0.82 6.22 5.23
N LEU A 92 -1.96 6.48 4.60
CA LEU A 92 -2.31 6.00 3.26
C LEU A 92 -2.32 7.16 2.30
N ILE A 93 -1.73 6.98 1.12
CA ILE A 93 -1.86 7.90 0.00
C ILE A 93 -2.44 7.09 -1.15
N ILE A 94 -3.58 7.53 -1.67
CA ILE A 94 -4.29 6.89 -2.77
C ILE A 94 -4.31 7.91 -3.90
N GLU A 95 -3.63 7.58 -5.00
CA GLU A 95 -3.58 8.35 -6.22
C GLU A 95 -4.28 7.55 -7.30
N SER A 96 -5.23 8.17 -8.00
CA SER A 96 -6.01 7.48 -9.02
C SER A 96 -6.39 8.41 -10.17
N GLY A 97 -6.48 7.83 -11.35
CA GLY A 97 -6.84 8.48 -12.61
C GLY A 97 -7.24 7.44 -13.66
N GLU A 98 -7.53 7.89 -14.87
CA GLU A 98 -7.94 6.98 -15.96
C GLU A 98 -6.85 5.93 -16.24
N GLY A 99 -7.20 4.64 -16.08
CA GLY A 99 -6.27 3.51 -16.29
C GLY A 99 -5.05 3.48 -15.35
N TYR A 100 -5.14 4.16 -14.19
CA TYR A 100 -4.02 4.29 -13.25
C TYR A 100 -4.46 4.26 -11.80
N GLY A 101 -3.73 3.48 -10.99
CA GLY A 101 -3.88 3.45 -9.55
C GLY A 101 -2.56 3.31 -8.81
N HIS A 102 -2.38 4.09 -7.75
CA HIS A 102 -1.18 4.06 -6.94
C HIS A 102 -1.50 4.28 -5.46
N VAL A 103 -1.19 3.27 -4.66
CA VAL A 103 -1.39 3.29 -3.21
C VAL A 103 -0.04 3.25 -2.52
N LYS A 104 0.21 4.21 -1.62
CA LYS A 104 1.40 4.25 -0.76
C LYS A 104 0.97 4.04 0.68
N MET A 105 1.54 3.02 1.31
CA MET A 105 1.37 2.67 2.71
C MET A 105 2.62 3.11 3.48
N LYS A 106 2.48 4.14 4.31
CA LYS A 106 3.56 4.59 5.18
C LYS A 106 3.39 3.98 6.58
N PHE A 107 4.34 3.15 6.96
CA PHE A 107 4.36 2.50 8.26
C PHE A 107 5.08 3.38 9.30
N ALA A 108 4.75 3.17 10.57
CA ALA A 108 5.42 3.86 11.67
C ALA A 108 6.91 3.49 11.72
N ARG A 109 7.71 4.30 12.43
CA ARG A 109 9.16 4.08 12.52
C ARG A 109 9.56 2.75 13.15
N ASN A 110 8.72 2.19 14.02
CA ASN A 110 8.94 0.92 14.72
C ASN A 110 8.38 -0.30 13.96
N ALA A 111 7.81 -0.12 12.77
CA ALA A 111 7.31 -1.22 11.96
C ALA A 111 8.47 -1.99 11.29
N ASP A 112 8.35 -3.31 11.28
CA ASP A 112 9.26 -4.19 10.55
C ASP A 112 8.76 -4.41 9.12
N VAL A 113 8.94 -3.38 8.28
CA VAL A 113 8.46 -3.37 6.88
C VAL A 113 9.19 -4.42 6.04
N SER A 114 10.39 -4.84 6.44
CA SER A 114 11.16 -5.85 5.71
C SER A 114 10.44 -7.20 5.65
N LYS A 115 9.72 -7.57 6.71
CA LYS A 115 8.89 -8.79 6.78
C LYS A 115 7.65 -8.74 5.89
N LEU A 116 7.24 -7.55 5.46
CA LEU A 116 6.09 -7.39 4.59
C LEU A 116 6.43 -7.69 3.13
N ILE A 117 7.66 -7.40 2.70
CA ILE A 117 8.09 -7.54 1.30
C ILE A 117 7.72 -8.91 0.70
N PRO A 118 8.00 -10.06 1.36
CA PRO A 118 7.69 -11.38 0.81
C PRO A 118 6.18 -11.68 0.69
N LEU A 119 5.32 -10.88 1.32
CA LEU A 119 3.87 -11.03 1.23
C LEU A 119 3.31 -10.47 -0.08
N PHE A 120 4.10 -9.67 -0.80
CA PHE A 120 3.73 -9.06 -2.07
C PHE A 120 4.36 -9.82 -3.23
N THR A 121 3.54 -10.14 -4.21
CA THR A 121 3.90 -10.88 -5.41
C THR A 121 3.38 -10.13 -6.61
N THR A 122 4.09 -10.19 -7.73
CA THR A 122 3.61 -9.70 -9.01
C THR A 122 3.53 -10.86 -9.99
N PRO A 123 2.38 -11.09 -10.66
CA PRO A 123 2.34 -12.04 -11.76
C PRO A 123 3.30 -11.53 -12.85
N THR A 124 4.25 -12.37 -13.25
CA THR A 124 4.89 -12.22 -14.55
C THR A 124 4.05 -12.96 -15.59
N ASP A 125 4.35 -12.79 -16.87
CA ASP A 125 3.62 -13.47 -17.95
C ASP A 125 3.41 -14.97 -17.66
N LYS A 126 2.48 -15.59 -18.40
CA LYS A 126 2.12 -17.02 -18.24
C LYS A 126 3.33 -17.99 -18.35
N ARG A 127 4.52 -17.53 -18.77
CA ARG A 127 5.74 -18.33 -18.92
C ARG A 127 6.65 -18.28 -17.68
N HIS A 128 6.59 -17.22 -16.87
CA HIS A 128 7.55 -17.00 -15.77
C HIS A 128 6.97 -17.15 -14.35
N GLY A 129 5.64 -17.31 -14.20
CA GLY A 129 4.99 -17.58 -12.91
C GLY A 129 4.74 -16.31 -12.07
N MET A 130 4.72 -16.43 -10.73
CA MET A 130 4.62 -15.28 -9.82
C MET A 130 6.02 -14.91 -9.31
N LEU A 131 6.47 -13.68 -9.55
CA LEU A 131 7.69 -13.17 -8.93
C LEU A 131 7.38 -12.61 -7.53
N ALA A 132 8.10 -13.09 -6.53
CA ALA A 132 8.11 -12.42 -5.22
C ALA A 132 8.78 -11.04 -5.36
N ALA A 133 8.22 -10.02 -4.71
CA ALA A 133 8.98 -8.81 -4.43
C ALA A 133 10.24 -9.24 -3.66
N GLY A 134 11.42 -9.18 -4.27
CA GLY A 134 12.63 -9.72 -3.63
C GLY A 134 13.78 -10.09 -4.56
N ARG A 135 13.52 -10.36 -5.84
CA ARG A 135 14.50 -10.87 -6.81
C ARG A 135 14.93 -9.90 -7.94
N ALA A 136 16.18 -9.44 -7.91
CA ALA A 136 16.72 -8.56 -8.95
C ALA A 136 16.73 -9.27 -10.33
N GLN A 137 16.24 -8.58 -11.36
CA GLN A 137 16.13 -9.10 -12.73
C GLN A 137 16.13 -7.94 -13.71
N ASN A 138 16.73 -8.15 -14.89
CA ASN A 138 16.67 -7.22 -16.01
C ASN A 138 15.54 -7.63 -16.95
N PHE A 139 14.78 -6.66 -17.45
CA PHE A 139 13.73 -6.88 -18.44
C PHE A 139 13.59 -5.65 -19.36
N CYS A 140 13.02 -5.83 -20.55
CA CYS A 140 12.80 -4.76 -21.52
C CYS A 140 11.29 -4.55 -21.73
N VAL A 141 10.89 -3.31 -21.96
CA VAL A 141 9.47 -2.95 -22.08
C VAL A 141 9.30 -2.10 -23.32
N LYS A 142 8.28 -2.42 -24.10
CA LYS A 142 7.95 -1.70 -25.33
C LYS A 142 6.99 -0.55 -24.98
N GLY A 143 7.46 0.67 -25.17
CA GLY A 143 6.65 1.89 -24.98
C GLY A 143 5.69 2.15 -26.14
N ALA A 144 4.86 3.18 -25.99
CA ALA A 144 3.82 3.60 -26.94
C ALA A 144 4.31 3.80 -28.40
N ASN A 145 5.60 4.04 -28.62
CA ASN A 145 6.21 4.23 -29.95
C ASN A 145 7.08 3.03 -30.41
N ARG A 146 6.85 1.83 -29.88
CA ARG A 146 7.68 0.63 -30.13
C ARG A 146 9.14 0.77 -29.66
N THR A 147 9.45 1.77 -28.84
CA THR A 147 10.77 1.94 -28.24
C THR A 147 10.97 0.96 -27.10
N LEU A 148 12.10 0.25 -27.08
CA LEU A 148 12.45 -0.64 -25.99
C LEU A 148 13.19 0.12 -24.90
N LYS A 149 12.70 0.03 -23.67
CA LYS A 149 13.38 0.56 -22.48
C LYS A 149 13.79 -0.60 -21.57
N GLN A 150 15.06 -0.62 -21.20
CA GLN A 150 15.59 -1.60 -20.25
C GLN A 150 15.31 -1.13 -18.82
N TYR A 151 14.91 -2.07 -17.97
CA TYR A 151 14.69 -1.87 -16.55
C TYR A 151 15.44 -2.91 -15.74
N GLN A 152 15.88 -2.50 -14.55
CA GLN A 152 16.51 -3.38 -13.56
C GLN A 152 15.69 -3.32 -12.26
N SER A 153 15.23 -4.49 -11.85
CA SER A 153 14.60 -4.70 -10.55
C SER A 153 15.68 -4.85 -9.46
N SER A 154 15.43 -4.37 -8.25
CA SER A 154 16.36 -4.34 -7.11
C SER A 154 15.65 -4.70 -5.81
N GLN A 155 16.41 -4.96 -4.73
CA GLN A 155 15.86 -5.33 -3.42
C GLN A 155 14.77 -4.41 -2.85
N HIS A 156 14.74 -3.14 -3.29
CA HIS A 156 13.83 -2.10 -2.81
C HIS A 156 12.82 -1.66 -3.87
N HIS A 157 12.88 -2.22 -5.07
CA HIS A 157 12.15 -1.68 -6.20
C HIS A 157 11.93 -2.78 -7.25
N TRP A 158 10.68 -3.15 -7.42
CA TRP A 158 10.24 -4.30 -8.18
C TRP A 158 9.20 -3.86 -9.20
N ARG A 159 9.32 -4.36 -10.42
CA ARG A 159 8.43 -4.04 -11.52
C ARG A 159 8.07 -5.34 -12.24
N ALA A 160 6.82 -5.45 -12.64
CA ALA A 160 6.33 -6.50 -13.49
C ALA A 160 5.45 -5.89 -14.58
N VAL A 161 5.56 -6.43 -15.78
CA VAL A 161 4.78 -5.99 -16.93
C VAL A 161 4.18 -7.23 -17.55
N SER A 162 2.87 -7.26 -17.76
CA SER A 162 2.25 -8.34 -18.51
C SER A 162 2.25 -7.98 -19.99
N SER A 163 2.49 -8.96 -20.87
CA SER A 163 2.28 -8.82 -22.33
C SER A 163 0.80 -8.81 -22.74
N GLU A 164 -0.09 -9.15 -21.82
CA GLU A 164 -1.55 -9.15 -22.02
C GLU A 164 -2.26 -8.32 -20.93
N GLY A 165 -1.56 -7.41 -20.24
CA GLY A 165 -2.14 -6.71 -19.08
C GLY A 165 -1.33 -5.51 -18.58
N PRO A 166 -1.75 -4.91 -17.47
CA PRO A 166 -1.20 -3.64 -17.01
C PRO A 166 0.23 -3.74 -16.50
N TRP A 167 0.91 -2.59 -16.51
CA TRP A 167 2.15 -2.34 -15.78
C TRP A 167 1.90 -2.30 -14.28
N GLN A 168 2.67 -3.09 -13.55
CA GLN A 168 2.56 -3.21 -12.11
C GLN A 168 3.91 -2.93 -11.46
N GLU A 169 3.91 -2.15 -10.40
CA GLU A 169 5.14 -1.75 -9.73
C GLU A 169 4.96 -1.74 -8.22
N PHE A 170 5.84 -2.48 -7.56
CA PHE A 170 5.94 -2.55 -6.12
C PHE A 170 7.25 -1.93 -5.66
N ARG A 171 7.20 -0.91 -4.80
CA ARG A 171 8.41 -0.27 -4.26
C ARG A 171 8.41 -0.33 -2.74
N TYR A 172 9.60 -0.52 -2.19
CA TYR A 172 9.89 -0.34 -0.78
C TYR A 172 10.90 0.79 -0.60
N HIS A 173 10.50 1.84 0.11
CA HIS A 173 11.36 2.98 0.44
C HIS A 173 11.80 2.88 1.90
N PRO A 174 12.96 2.26 2.20
CA PRO A 174 13.38 1.99 3.59
C PRO A 174 13.61 3.26 4.41
N LYS A 175 14.08 4.35 3.79
CA LYS A 175 14.28 5.63 4.48
C LYS A 175 12.97 6.26 4.96
N GLU A 176 11.86 5.95 4.30
CA GLU A 176 10.55 6.55 4.55
C GLU A 176 9.58 5.56 5.21
N ASN A 177 9.96 4.30 5.38
CA ASN A 177 9.10 3.17 5.76
C ASN A 177 7.82 3.09 4.90
N VAL A 178 7.97 3.23 3.59
CA VAL A 178 6.85 3.21 2.64
C VAL A 178 6.88 1.95 1.79
N LEU A 179 5.74 1.27 1.68
CA LEU A 179 5.45 0.33 0.60
C LEU A 179 4.49 0.99 -0.38
N SER A 180 4.79 0.93 -1.67
CA SER A 180 3.90 1.44 -2.72
C SER A 180 3.54 0.37 -3.72
N CYS A 181 2.27 0.36 -4.13
CA CYS A 181 1.76 -0.45 -5.22
C CYS A 181 1.17 0.45 -6.29
N LEU A 182 1.67 0.33 -7.50
CA LEU A 182 1.22 1.03 -8.69
C LEU A 182 0.71 0.01 -9.72
N ASN A 183 -0.41 0.31 -10.34
CA ASN A 183 -1.02 -0.46 -11.42
C ASN A 183 -1.45 0.51 -12.52
N SER A 184 -1.09 0.24 -13.78
CA SER A 184 -1.41 1.12 -14.90
C SER A 184 -1.62 0.36 -16.20
N ASP A 185 -2.73 0.64 -16.89
CA ASP A 185 -3.07 0.04 -18.19
C ASP A 185 -2.29 0.66 -19.36
N HIS A 186 -1.55 1.75 -19.12
CA HIS A 186 -0.90 2.57 -20.16
C HIS A 186 0.45 2.05 -20.65
N TYR A 187 1.00 0.99 -20.04
CA TYR A 187 2.32 0.44 -20.36
C TYR A 187 2.21 -1.09 -20.33
N GLY A 188 2.42 -1.80 -21.45
CA GLY A 188 1.82 -3.14 -21.55
C GLY A 188 2.46 -4.15 -22.49
N ASP A 189 3.78 -4.16 -22.69
CA ASP A 189 4.44 -5.29 -23.36
C ASP A 189 5.85 -5.52 -22.76
N GLU A 190 6.04 -6.62 -22.03
CA GLU A 190 7.37 -7.15 -21.71
C GLU A 190 7.95 -7.82 -22.97
N VAL A 191 9.22 -7.52 -23.28
CA VAL A 191 9.99 -8.26 -24.28
C VAL A 191 11.34 -8.64 -23.71
N GLU A 192 11.89 -9.77 -24.14
CA GLU A 192 13.29 -10.10 -23.86
C GLU A 192 14.18 -8.98 -24.40
N CYS A 193 15.17 -8.58 -23.59
CA CYS A 193 16.23 -7.72 -24.09
C CYS A 193 17.07 -8.56 -25.07
N THR A 194 16.81 -8.44 -26.37
CA THR A 194 17.70 -9.00 -27.39
C THR A 194 19.11 -8.48 -27.16
N ARG A 195 20.08 -9.39 -27.11
CA ARG A 195 21.52 -9.08 -27.00
C ARG A 195 22.02 -8.34 -28.23
#